data_AF-A0A9P6X955-F1
#
_entry.id   AF-A0A9P6X955-F1
#
_cell.length_a   1.000
_cell.length_b   1.000
_cell.length_c   1.000
_cell.angle_alpha   90.00
_cell.angle_beta   90.00
_cell.angle_gamma   90.00
#
_symmetry.space_group_name_H-M   'P 1'
#
loop_
_entity.id
_entity.type
_entity.pdbx_description
1 polymer ?
#
loop_
_entity_poly.entity_id
_entity_poly.type
_entity_poly.pdbx_seq_one_letter_code
_entity_poly.pdbx_strand_id
1 'polypeptide(L)'
;MSLIGSVSGFAAFGVLVRTYALGLQKRPVFSNPSSHALAAGIFGSVGYFMYDLQERQAAGIAAKREIMIQNRKRAEELAASA
;
A
#
# COMPACT_ATOMS: atom_id res chain seq x y z
N MET A 1 2.25 2.15 -7.11
CA MET A 1 3.27 2.47 -6.08
C MET A 1 4.46 1.56 -6.32
N SER A 2 5.68 1.89 -5.89
CA SER A 2 6.79 0.93 -5.90
C SER A 2 6.73 0.07 -4.64
N LEU A 3 7.00 -1.23 -4.77
CA LEU A 3 7.09 -2.15 -3.63
C LEU A 3 8.08 -1.64 -2.57
N ILE A 4 9.28 -1.27 -3.01
CA ILE A 4 10.33 -0.74 -2.14
C ILE A 4 9.85 0.54 -1.45
N GLY A 5 9.13 1.41 -2.18
CA GLY A 5 8.55 2.63 -1.62
C GLY A 5 7.52 2.34 -0.51
N SER A 6 6.61 1.39 -0.73
CA SER A 6 5.63 0.99 0.29
C SER A 6 6.31 0.41 1.52
N VAL A 7 7.18 -0.59 1.33
CA VAL A 7 7.85 -1.27 2.44
C VAL A 7 8.73 -0.31 3.24
N SER A 8 9.55 0.51 2.58
CA SER A 8 10.42 1.48 3.25
C SER A 8 9.63 2.59 3.96
N GLY A 9 8.54 3.08 3.35
CA GLY A 9 7.69 4.10 3.96
C GLY A 9 7.02 3.59 5.25
N PHE A 10 6.44 2.39 5.21
CA PHE A 10 5.87 1.77 6.41
C PHE A 10 6.94 1.38 7.43
N ALA A 11 8.10 0.86 7.01
CA ALA A 11 9.19 0.54 7.93
C ALA A 11 9.68 1.80 8.67
N ALA A 12 9.88 2.91 7.96
CA ALA A 12 10.23 4.20 8.56
C ALA A 12 9.14 4.68 9.52
N PHE A 13 7.86 4.51 9.16
CA PHE A 13 6.74 4.79 10.06
C PHE A 13 6.82 3.94 11.35
N GLY A 14 7.13 2.65 11.24
CA GLY A 14 7.31 1.78 12.41
C GLY A 14 8.44 2.23 13.34
N VAL A 15 9.56 2.68 12.78
CA VAL A 15 10.65 3.29 13.55
C VAL A 15 10.14 4.53 14.28
N LEU A 16 9.45 5.44 13.58
CA LEU A 16 8.89 6.67 14.18
C LEU A 16 7.91 6.37 15.31
N VAL A 17 7.04 5.37 15.15
CA VAL A 17 6.11 4.92 16.19
C VAL A 17 6.89 4.47 17.43
N ARG A 18 7.96 3.70 17.25
CA ARG A 18 8.80 3.24 18.38
C ARG A 18 9.51 4.41 19.07
N THR A 19 10.11 5.31 18.29
CA THR A 19 10.76 6.53 18.78
C THR A 19 9.78 7.39 19.59
N TYR A 20 8.56 7.58 19.07
CA TYR A 20 7.50 8.35 19.72
C TYR A 20 7.05 7.71 21.03
N ALA A 21 6.86 6.39 21.05
CA ALA A 21 6.50 5.65 22.27
C ALA A 21 7.56 5.80 23.37
N LEU A 22 8.86 5.80 23.03
CA LEU A 22 9.94 6.04 23.99
C LEU A 22 9.94 7.48 24.51
N GLY A 23 9.65 8.45 23.66
CA GLY A 23 9.47 9.85 24.04
C GLY A 23 8.35 10.02 25.07
N LEU A 24 7.20 9.36 24.87
CA LEU A 24 6.08 9.36 25.83
C LEU A 24 6.48 8.73 27.19
N GLN A 25 7.32 7.70 27.17
CA GLN A 25 7.84 7.06 28.38
C GLN A 25 8.96 7.86 29.06
N LYS A 26 9.33 9.04 28.55
CA LYS A 26 10.50 9.83 29.00
C LYS A 26 11.81 9.02 28.98
N ARG A 27 11.90 8.04 28.09
CA ARG A 27 13.11 7.23 27.87
C ARG A 27 13.93 7.80 26.72
N PRO A 28 15.24 7.54 26.66
CA PRO A 28 16.05 7.93 25.50
C PRO A 28 15.44 7.36 24.20
N VAL A 29 15.27 8.23 23.21
CA VAL A 29 14.53 7.94 21.98
C VAL A 29 15.14 6.82 21.13
N PHE A 30 16.45 6.58 21.24
CA PHE A 30 17.15 5.48 20.57
C PHE A 30 17.51 4.33 21.51
N SER A 31 16.84 4.25 22.67
CA SER A 31 17.05 3.12 23.58
C SER A 31 16.61 1.81 22.93
N ASN A 32 17.47 0.79 23.04
CA ASN A 32 17.27 -0.53 22.47
C ASN A 32 17.00 -0.52 20.93
N PRO A 33 18.06 -0.40 20.11
CA PRO A 33 17.96 -0.36 18.65
C PRO A 33 17.26 -1.58 18.04
N SER A 34 17.39 -2.76 18.67
CA SER A 34 16.72 -3.97 18.21
C SER A 34 15.19 -3.83 18.19
N SER A 35 14.62 -3.07 19.14
CA SER A 35 13.19 -2.80 19.18
C SER A 35 12.71 -1.88 18.06
N HIS A 36 13.58 -1.01 17.54
CA HIS A 36 13.28 -0.16 16.38
C HIS A 36 13.34 -0.99 15.10
N ALA A 37 14.34 -1.87 14.97
CA ALA A 37 14.42 -2.81 13.86
C ALA A 37 13.21 -3.77 13.83
N LEU A 38 12.75 -4.25 14.99
CA LEU A 38 11.55 -5.07 15.10
C LEU A 38 10.30 -4.29 14.67
N ALA A 39 10.14 -3.05 15.14
CA ALA A 39 9.02 -2.19 14.73
C ALA A 39 9.07 -1.89 13.21
N ALA A 40 10.25 -1.62 12.66
CA ALA A 40 10.45 -1.44 11.23
C ALA A 40 10.07 -2.70 10.44
N GLY A 41 10.44 -3.89 10.93
CA GLY A 41 10.08 -5.16 10.32
C GLY A 41 8.57 -5.42 10.34
N ILE A 42 7.93 -5.21 11.49
CA ILE A 42 6.48 -5.37 11.63
C ILE A 42 5.74 -4.43 10.68
N PHE A 43 6.01 -3.14 10.73
CA PHE A 43 5.32 -2.19 9.85
C PHE A 43 5.72 -2.38 8.39
N GLY A 44 6.99 -2.66 8.08
CA GLY A 44 7.43 -3.00 6.72
C GLY A 44 6.66 -4.18 6.12
N SER A 45 6.37 -5.21 6.92
CA SER A 45 5.54 -6.35 6.50
C SER A 45 4.09 -5.94 6.21
N VAL A 46 3.53 -5.00 7.00
CA VAL A 46 2.22 -4.38 6.71
C VAL A 46 2.26 -3.60 5.40
N GLY A 47 3.35 -2.88 5.14
CA GLY A 47 3.55 -2.16 3.87
C GLY A 47 3.64 -3.08 2.66
N TYR A 48 4.25 -4.26 2.81
CA TYR A 48 4.24 -5.31 1.78
C TYR A 48 2.82 -5.82 1.51
N PHE A 49 2.07 -6.13 2.56
CA PHE A 49 0.68 -6.59 2.43
C PHE A 49 -0.22 -5.54 1.77
N MET A 50 -0.10 -4.27 2.17
CA MET A 50 -0.84 -3.15 1.56
C MET A 50 -0.50 -2.95 0.08
N TYR A 51 0.76 -3.16 -0.29
CA TYR A 51 1.17 -3.11 -1.68
C TYR A 51 0.45 -4.18 -2.53
N ASP A 52 0.46 -5.45 -2.09
CA ASP A 52 -0.22 -6.54 -2.80
C ASP A 52 -1.74 -6.30 -2.92
N LEU A 53 -2.36 -5.82 -1.85
CA LEU A 53 -3.78 -5.46 -1.84
C LEU A 53 -4.08 -4.37 -2.88
N GLN A 54 -3.27 -3.32 -2.94
CA GLN A 54 -3.44 -2.23 -3.89
C GLN A 54 -3.27 -2.70 -5.34
N GLU A 55 -2.31 -3.58 -5.59
CA GLU A 55 -2.06 -4.14 -6.93
C GLU A 55 -3.27 -4.95 -7.43
N ARG A 56 -3.86 -5.79 -6.57
CA ARG A 56 -5.10 -6.52 -6.88
C ARG A 56 -6.28 -5.59 -7.16
N GLN A 57 -6.44 -4.53 -6.37
CA GLN A 57 -7.50 -3.55 -6.58
C GLN A 57 -7.33 -2.80 -7.91
N ALA A 58 -6.11 -2.37 -8.22
CA ALA A 58 -5.80 -1.68 -9.47
C ALA A 58 -6.08 -2.59 -10.68
N ALA A 59 -5.67 -3.86 -10.62
CA ALA A 59 -5.98 -4.84 -11.66
C ALA A 59 -7.49 -5.04 -11.84
N GLY A 60 -8.25 -5.15 -10.74
CA GLY A 60 -9.70 -5.27 -10.79
C GLY A 60 -10.40 -4.05 -11.40
N ILE A 61 -9.93 -2.84 -11.09
CA ILE A 61 -10.45 -1.60 -11.69
C ILE A 61 -10.13 -1.54 -13.18
N ALA A 62 -8.91 -1.92 -13.59
CA ALA A 62 -8.51 -1.96 -14.99
C ALA A 62 -9.37 -2.95 -15.80
N ALA A 63 -9.60 -4.15 -15.26
CA ALA A 63 -10.46 -5.15 -15.91
C ALA A 63 -11.90 -4.65 -16.09
N LYS A 64 -12.48 -4.02 -15.06
CA LYS A 64 -13.83 -3.43 -15.14
C LYS A 64 -13.90 -2.30 -16.16
N ARG A 65 -12.85 -1.49 -16.25
CA ARG A 65 -12.76 -0.39 -17.23
C ARG A 65 -12.78 -0.94 -18.66
N GLU A 66 -12.03 -2.01 -18.94
CA GLU A 66 -12.01 -2.63 -20.27
C GLU A 66 -13.39 -3.16 -20.68
N ILE A 67 -14.07 -3.87 -19.77
CA ILE A 67 -15.44 -4.35 -20.00
C ILE A 67 -16.38 -3.19 -20.35
N MET A 68 -16.29 -2.08 -19.63
CA MET A 68 -17.12 -0.90 -19.89
C MET A 68 -16.88 -0.30 -21.27
N ILE A 69 -15.62 -0.25 -21.72
CA ILE A 69 -15.24 0.25 -23.05
C ILE A 69 -15.76 -0.69 -24.14
N GLN A 70 -15.63 -2.01 -23.98
CA GLN A 70 -16.15 -2.99 -24.94
C GLN A 70 -17.67 -2.94 -25.05
N ASN A 71 -18.37 -2.81 -23.93
CA ASN A 71 -19.83 -2.69 -23.93
C ASN A 71 -20.30 -1.41 -24.64
N ARG A 72 -19.56 -0.29 -24.50
CA ARG A 72 -19.84 0.95 -25.23
C ARG A 72 -19.65 0.77 -26.75
N LYS A 73 -18.54 0.17 -27.17
CA LYS A 73 -18.29 -0.12 -28.60
C LYS A 73 -19.40 -1.00 -29.20
N ARG A 74 -19.80 -2.06 -28.50
CA ARG A 74 -20.90 -2.94 -28.92
C ARG A 74 -22.23 -2.18 -29.04
N ALA A 75 -22.52 -1.27 -28.10
CA ALA A 75 -23.74 -0.47 -28.15
C ALA A 75 -23.74 0.50 -29.35
N GLU A 76 -22.58 1.10 -29.68
CA GLU A 76 -22.41 1.95 -30.85
C GLU A 76 -22.56 1.17 -32.17
N GLU A 77 -21.97 -0.03 -32.26
CA GLU A 77 -22.12 -0.93 -33.41
C GLU A 77 -23.58 -1.34 -33.64
N LEU A 78 -24.29 -1.71 -32.57
CA LEU A 78 -25.71 -2.06 -32.62
C LEU A 78 -26.56 -0.86 -33.08
N ALA A 79 -26.28 0.33 -32.55
CA ALA A 79 -26.99 1.56 -32.94
C ALA A 79 -26.70 1.98 -34.40
N ALA A 80 -25.52 1.67 -34.94
CA ALA A 80 -25.19 1.93 -36.34
C ALA A 80 -25.77 0.90 -37.31
N SER A 81 -26.12 -0.29 -36.82
CA SER A 81 -26.73 -1.38 -37.60
C SER A 81 -28.27 -1.37 -37.61
N ALA A 82 -28.89 -0.50 -36.80
CA ALA A 82 -30.34 -0.31 -36.70
C ALA A 82 -30.79 0.91 -37.51
#